data_AF-A0A951RLJ6-F1
#
_entry.id   AF-A0A951RLJ6-F1
#
_cell.length_a   1.000
_cell.length_b   1.000
_cell.length_c   1.000
_cell.angle_alpha   90.00
_cell.angle_beta   90.00
_cell.angle_gamma   90.00
#
_symmetry.space_group_name_H-M   'P 1'
#
loop_
_entity.id
_entity.type
_entity.pdbx_description
1 polymer ?
#
loop_
_entity_poly.entity_id
_entity_poly.type
_entity_poly.pdbx_seq_one_letter_code
_entity_poly.pdbx_strand_id
1 'polypeptide(L)'
;MLGRIHNRGLPNQFADNVEEELEFINSLTPNAVQKVRNWKTPSEFPCCPQDNIHKSIADYYENLKVGNVFSRNQYMSTIVECFAISNDENKLWIMCKSGDENPIKPYSLAEITYQNDVFIHNSLGTFFEKGGVEKQFMLAQGLEWTGGDTIDDYC
;
A
#
# COMPACT_ATOMS: atom_id res chain seq x y z
N MET A 1 -14.85 -36.57 -50.46
CA MET A 1 -15.54 -35.63 -49.55
C MET A 1 -14.56 -35.26 -48.44
N LEU A 2 -14.46 -33.97 -48.13
CA LEU A 2 -13.41 -33.30 -47.37
C LEU A 2 -13.34 -33.70 -45.89
N GLY A 3 -12.14 -33.63 -45.32
CA GLY A 3 -11.92 -33.58 -43.87
C GLY A 3 -10.46 -33.31 -43.52
N ARG A 4 -10.01 -32.05 -43.60
CA ARG A 4 -8.70 -31.60 -43.09
C ARG A 4 -8.78 -31.46 -41.57
N ILE A 5 -8.13 -32.35 -40.84
CA ILE A 5 -7.96 -32.20 -39.38
C ILE A 5 -6.74 -31.30 -39.17
N HIS A 6 -6.97 -30.05 -38.80
CA HIS A 6 -5.91 -29.13 -38.40
C HIS A 6 -5.52 -29.48 -36.97
N ASN A 7 -4.30 -30.01 -36.80
CA ASN A 7 -3.70 -30.21 -35.49
C ASN A 7 -3.35 -28.83 -34.92
N ARG A 8 -4.25 -28.27 -34.11
CA ARG A 8 -4.02 -27.00 -33.40
C ARG A 8 -2.94 -27.27 -32.35
N GLY A 9 -1.76 -26.69 -32.54
CA GLY A 9 -0.71 -26.70 -31.55
C GLY A 9 -1.24 -26.20 -30.22
N LEU A 10 -0.93 -26.94 -29.15
CA LEU A 10 -1.10 -26.43 -27.80
C LEU A 10 -0.24 -25.17 -27.66
N PRO A 11 -0.79 -24.02 -27.24
CA PRO A 11 0.03 -22.95 -26.73
C PRO A 11 0.62 -23.46 -25.40
N ASN A 12 1.93 -23.61 -25.41
CA ASN A 12 2.73 -23.85 -24.24
C ASN A 12 2.65 -22.60 -23.36
N GLN A 13 1.64 -22.55 -22.48
CA GLN A 13 1.53 -21.51 -21.45
C GLN A 13 2.56 -21.84 -20.37
N PHE A 14 3.84 -21.63 -20.70
CA PHE A 14 4.78 -21.23 -19.67
C PHE A 14 4.25 -19.91 -19.14
N ALA A 15 3.76 -19.94 -17.91
CA ALA A 15 3.52 -18.74 -17.14
C ALA A 15 4.89 -18.07 -16.98
N ASP A 16 5.20 -17.15 -17.89
CA ASP A 16 6.22 -16.14 -17.68
C ASP A 16 5.77 -15.35 -16.45
N ASN A 17 6.23 -15.78 -15.27
CA ASN A 17 6.29 -14.94 -14.10
C ASN A 17 7.30 -13.84 -14.43
N VAL A 18 6.83 -12.81 -15.13
CA VAL A 18 7.56 -11.55 -15.24
C VAL A 18 7.60 -11.02 -13.82
N GLU A 19 8.70 -11.26 -13.11
CA GLU A 19 9.07 -10.47 -11.93
C GLU A 19 9.10 -9.02 -12.41
N GLU A 20 7.99 -8.32 -12.17
CA GLU A 20 7.86 -6.90 -12.45
C GLU A 20 8.94 -6.21 -11.60
N GLU A 21 9.98 -5.70 -12.26
CA GLU A 21 11.09 -5.01 -11.61
C GLU A 21 10.49 -3.92 -10.71
N LEU A 22 10.71 -4.03 -9.40
CA LEU A 22 10.13 -3.10 -8.44
C LEU A 22 10.75 -1.72 -8.64
N GLU A 23 10.06 -0.86 -9.40
CA GLU A 23 10.48 0.52 -9.57
C GLU A 23 10.17 1.34 -8.32
N PHE A 24 11.18 2.09 -7.86
CA PHE A 24 11.09 3.01 -6.74
C PHE A 24 11.26 4.46 -7.22
N ILE A 25 10.55 5.38 -6.57
CA ILE A 25 10.85 6.81 -6.64
C ILE A 25 11.25 7.32 -5.26
N ASN A 26 12.11 8.34 -5.26
CA ASN A 26 12.43 9.07 -4.03
C ASN A 26 11.17 9.77 -3.52
N SER A 27 10.94 9.67 -2.22
CA SER A 27 9.94 10.49 -1.55
C SER A 27 10.47 11.91 -1.32
N LEU A 28 9.62 12.81 -0.84
CA LEU A 28 10.04 14.13 -0.37
C LEU A 28 10.68 14.07 1.03
N THR A 29 10.64 12.90 1.69
CA THR A 29 11.21 12.64 2.99
C THR A 29 12.55 11.91 2.87
N PRO A 30 13.62 12.38 3.56
CA PRO A 30 14.89 11.67 3.59
C PRO A 30 14.75 10.23 4.07
N ASN A 31 15.59 9.34 3.54
CA ASN A 31 15.61 7.91 3.87
C ASN A 31 14.28 7.17 3.64
N ALA A 32 13.43 7.70 2.76
CA ALA A 32 12.17 7.07 2.36
C ALA A 32 11.97 7.08 0.85
N VAL A 33 11.45 5.96 0.34
CA VAL A 33 11.09 5.77 -1.07
C VAL A 33 9.66 5.24 -1.19
N GLN A 34 9.11 5.29 -2.40
CA GLN A 34 7.78 4.78 -2.73
C GLN A 34 7.86 3.75 -3.85
N LYS A 35 7.07 2.67 -3.75
CA LYS A 35 6.85 1.76 -4.88
C LYS A 35 5.96 2.43 -5.93
N VAL A 36 6.48 2.56 -7.15
CA VAL A 36 5.86 3.35 -8.23
C VAL A 36 4.54 2.74 -8.72
N ARG A 37 4.38 1.41 -8.62
CA ARG A 37 3.20 0.68 -9.13
C ARG A 37 1.88 1.37 -8.78
N ASN A 38 1.68 1.71 -7.50
CA ASN A 38 0.46 2.30 -6.99
C ASN A 38 0.66 3.70 -6.35
N TRP A 39 1.88 4.25 -6.38
CA TRP A 39 2.19 5.52 -5.71
C TRP A 39 3.27 6.33 -6.46
N LYS A 40 2.87 6.97 -7.56
CA LYS A 40 3.77 7.66 -8.51
C LYS A 40 4.13 9.09 -8.14
N THR A 41 3.37 9.72 -7.25
CA THR A 41 3.61 11.11 -6.84
C THR A 41 4.52 11.14 -5.62
N PRO A 42 5.73 11.72 -5.71
CA PRO A 42 6.59 11.93 -4.55
C PRO A 42 5.81 12.61 -3.42
N SER A 43 5.85 12.03 -2.24
CA SER A 43 5.09 12.47 -1.07
C SER A 43 6.04 12.64 0.12
N GLU A 44 5.69 13.56 1.02
CA GLU A 44 6.33 13.68 2.32
C GLU A 44 5.59 12.80 3.32
N PHE A 45 6.35 12.17 4.21
CA PHE A 45 5.91 11.30 5.30
C PHE A 45 6.32 11.89 6.66
N PRO A 46 5.51 12.79 7.27
CA PRO A 46 5.92 13.54 8.45
C PRO A 46 6.20 12.69 9.70
N CYS A 47 5.63 11.48 9.77
CA CYS A 47 5.84 10.56 10.90
C CYS A 47 7.03 9.60 10.66
N CYS A 48 7.63 9.60 9.46
CA CYS A 48 8.74 8.70 9.13
C CYS A 48 9.98 9.05 9.96
N PRO A 49 10.60 8.09 10.68
CA PRO A 49 11.80 8.33 11.48
C PRO A 49 12.92 8.97 10.65
N GLN A 50 13.55 10.02 11.18
CA GLN A 50 14.62 10.78 10.51
C GLN A 50 15.98 10.68 11.20
N ASP A 51 16.02 10.29 12.47
CA ASP A 51 17.25 10.27 13.25
C ASP A 51 18.10 9.04 12.96
N ASN A 52 19.43 9.18 13.09
CA ASN A 52 20.37 8.09 12.79
C ASN A 52 20.33 6.92 13.78
N ILE A 53 19.60 7.07 14.88
CA ILE A 53 19.53 6.10 15.98
C ILE A 53 18.27 5.22 15.88
N HIS A 54 17.19 5.77 15.30
CA HIS A 54 15.87 5.16 15.26
C HIS A 54 15.49 4.83 13.82
N LYS A 55 15.78 3.59 13.42
CA LYS A 55 15.66 3.11 12.04
C LYS A 55 15.03 1.72 11.99
N SER A 56 13.91 1.56 12.67
CA SER A 56 13.11 0.35 12.63
C SER A 56 11.65 0.66 12.32
N ILE A 57 10.90 -0.37 11.94
CA ILE A 57 9.45 -0.25 11.78
C ILE A 57 8.77 0.00 13.13
N ALA A 58 9.30 -0.53 14.23
CA ALA A 58 8.83 -0.22 15.58
C ALA A 58 8.98 1.27 15.91
N ASP A 59 10.12 1.89 15.58
CA ASP A 59 10.30 3.34 15.77
C ASP A 59 9.30 4.16 14.94
N TYR A 60 8.98 3.73 13.72
CA TYR A 60 7.96 4.38 12.90
C TYR A 60 6.58 4.22 13.54
N TYR A 61 6.24 3.02 14.03
CA TYR A 61 4.98 2.78 14.74
C TYR A 61 4.81 3.73 15.94
N GLU A 62 5.84 3.92 16.76
CA GLU A 62 5.79 4.83 17.92
C GLU A 62 5.63 6.32 17.55
N ASN A 63 6.06 6.73 16.36
CA ASN A 63 5.87 8.09 15.87
C ASN A 63 4.43 8.37 15.38
N LEU A 64 3.64 7.32 15.08
CA LEU A 64 2.29 7.48 14.56
C LEU A 64 1.28 7.84 15.65
N LYS A 65 0.33 8.70 15.27
CA LYS A 65 -0.85 9.01 16.09
C LYS A 65 -2.06 9.16 15.18
N VAL A 66 -3.19 8.58 15.59
CA VAL A 66 -4.47 8.80 14.90
C VAL A 66 -4.77 10.29 14.85
N GLY A 67 -5.21 10.79 13.70
CA GLY A 67 -5.45 12.20 13.44
C GLY A 67 -4.25 12.99 12.94
N ASN A 68 -3.03 12.45 12.98
CA ASN A 68 -1.87 13.10 12.36
C ASN A 68 -1.85 12.90 10.84
N VAL A 69 -1.15 13.80 10.14
CA VAL A 69 -0.86 13.64 8.72
C VAL A 69 0.11 12.46 8.53
N PHE A 70 -0.32 11.46 7.77
CA PHE A 70 0.53 10.34 7.37
C PHE A 70 1.38 10.70 6.17
N SER A 71 0.72 11.14 5.09
CA SER A 71 1.40 11.55 3.86
C SER A 71 0.82 12.84 3.32
N ARG A 72 1.64 13.68 2.70
CA ARG A 72 1.16 14.85 1.95
C ARG A 72 2.01 15.11 0.71
N ASN A 73 1.39 15.67 -0.31
CA ASN A 73 2.07 16.20 -1.48
C ASN A 73 1.34 17.48 -1.95
N GLN A 74 1.71 17.99 -3.13
CA GLN A 74 1.11 19.22 -3.66
C GLN A 74 -0.39 19.10 -4.04
N TYR A 75 -0.93 17.89 -4.10
CA TYR A 75 -2.31 17.62 -4.54
C TYR A 75 -3.23 17.22 -3.40
N MET A 76 -2.73 16.48 -2.41
CA MET A 76 -3.55 15.90 -1.36
C MET A 76 -2.78 15.67 -0.06
N SER A 77 -3.54 15.52 1.03
CA SER A 77 -3.04 15.01 2.30
C SER A 77 -3.86 13.81 2.79
N THR A 78 -3.23 12.94 3.56
CA THR A 78 -3.89 11.81 4.21
C THR A 78 -3.67 11.86 5.71
N ILE A 79 -4.68 11.47 6.47
CA ILE A 79 -4.76 11.54 7.93
C ILE A 79 -4.88 10.12 8.47
N VAL A 80 -4.05 9.76 9.44
CA VAL A 80 -4.07 8.43 10.08
C VAL A 80 -5.43 8.18 10.74
N GLU A 81 -6.07 7.08 10.37
CA GLU A 81 -7.31 6.59 11.00
C GLU A 81 -7.03 5.40 11.91
N CYS A 82 -6.19 4.46 11.46
CA CYS A 82 -5.79 3.27 12.22
C CYS A 82 -4.44 2.78 11.70
N PHE A 83 -3.70 2.06 12.53
CA PHE A 83 -2.44 1.45 12.11
C PHE A 83 -2.13 0.20 12.96
N ALA A 84 -1.37 -0.72 12.38
CA ALA A 84 -0.96 -1.96 13.02
C ALA A 84 0.46 -2.32 12.58
N ILE A 85 1.18 -3.02 13.45
CA ILE A 85 2.52 -3.56 13.20
C ILE A 85 2.44 -5.09 13.15
N SER A 86 3.22 -5.72 12.28
CA SER A 86 3.33 -7.18 12.24
C SER A 86 3.99 -7.75 13.50
N ASN A 87 3.69 -9.01 13.82
CA ASN A 87 4.25 -9.67 15.01
C ASN A 87 5.79 -9.77 15.02
N ASP A 88 6.41 -9.78 13.83
CA ASP A 88 7.86 -9.78 13.63
C ASP A 88 8.44 -8.37 13.44
N GLU A 89 7.61 -7.34 13.62
CA GLU A 89 7.98 -5.92 13.57
C GLU A 89 8.69 -5.50 12.27
N ASN A 90 8.42 -6.18 11.15
CA ASN A 90 9.02 -5.85 9.85
C ASN A 90 8.07 -5.14 8.88
N LYS A 91 6.78 -5.06 9.23
CA LYS A 91 5.74 -4.40 8.45
C LYS A 91 4.88 -3.51 9.32
N LEU A 92 4.50 -2.37 8.76
CA LEU A 92 3.57 -1.43 9.34
C LEU A 92 2.48 -1.14 8.32
N TRP A 93 1.23 -1.34 8.71
CA TRP A 93 0.06 -1.00 7.91
C TRP A 93 -0.61 0.24 8.49
N ILE A 94 -0.93 1.19 7.62
CA ILE A 94 -1.53 2.46 8.01
C ILE A 94 -2.75 2.70 7.15
N MET A 95 -3.91 2.67 7.79
CA MET A 95 -5.18 3.08 7.22
C MET A 95 -5.34 4.59 7.41
N CYS A 96 -5.65 5.29 6.33
CA CYS A 96 -5.86 6.72 6.36
C CYS A 96 -7.20 7.12 5.76
N LYS A 97 -7.65 8.33 6.11
CA LYS A 97 -8.65 9.09 5.36
C LYS A 97 -8.01 10.28 4.65
N SER A 98 -8.67 10.79 3.62
CA SER A 98 -8.29 12.03 2.95
C SER A 98 -8.43 13.21 3.89
N GLY A 99 -7.49 14.16 3.81
CA GLY A 99 -7.60 15.48 4.43
C GLY A 99 -8.35 16.50 3.56
N ASP A 100 -8.70 16.14 2.33
CA ASP A 100 -9.34 17.04 1.37
C ASP A 100 -10.87 17.04 1.48
N GLU A 101 -11.52 18.09 0.98
CA GLU A 101 -12.98 18.17 0.92
C GLU A 101 -13.55 17.33 -0.24
N ASN A 102 -14.54 16.48 0.03
CA ASN A 102 -15.28 15.67 -0.95
C ASN A 102 -14.44 14.75 -1.87
N PRO A 103 -13.52 13.92 -1.33
CA PRO A 103 -12.76 12.96 -2.12
C PRO A 103 -13.66 11.84 -2.69
N ILE A 104 -13.37 11.38 -3.91
CA ILE A 104 -14.09 10.24 -4.53
C ILE A 104 -13.81 8.94 -3.78
N LYS A 105 -12.55 8.70 -3.43
CA LYS A 105 -12.08 7.57 -2.62
C LYS A 105 -11.43 8.10 -1.35
N PRO A 106 -12.22 8.38 -0.30
CA PRO A 106 -11.73 9.02 0.91
C PRO A 106 -10.71 8.19 1.69
N TYR A 107 -10.66 6.87 1.51
CA TYR A 107 -9.83 6.01 2.35
C TYR A 107 -8.64 5.45 1.57
N SER A 108 -7.54 5.21 2.28
CA SER A 108 -6.34 4.60 1.70
C SER A 108 -5.66 3.67 2.68
N LEU A 109 -4.89 2.72 2.14
CA LEU A 109 -4.09 1.78 2.91
C LEU A 109 -2.66 1.79 2.39
N ALA A 110 -1.71 1.97 3.30
CA ALA A 110 -0.29 1.85 3.02
C ALA A 110 0.33 0.69 3.81
N GLU A 111 1.35 0.07 3.22
CA GLU A 111 2.27 -0.86 3.86
C GLU A 111 3.68 -0.26 3.84
N ILE A 112 4.38 -0.33 4.96
CA ILE A 112 5.73 0.18 5.12
C ILE A 112 6.63 -0.98 5.55
N THR A 113 7.79 -1.07 4.89
CA THR A 113 8.89 -1.96 5.27
C THR A 113 10.19 -1.18 5.38
N TYR A 114 11.19 -1.73 6.07
CA TYR A 114 12.50 -1.11 6.21
C TYR A 114 13.58 -2.06 5.68
N GLN A 115 14.29 -1.65 4.63
CA GLN A 115 15.31 -2.47 3.96
C GLN A 115 16.42 -1.58 3.41
N ASN A 116 17.67 -2.06 3.45
CA ASN A 116 18.84 -1.35 2.91
C ASN A 116 18.93 0.11 3.37
N ASP A 117 18.74 0.31 4.66
CA ASP A 117 18.74 1.61 5.34
C ASP A 117 17.63 2.61 4.93
N VAL A 118 16.59 2.15 4.22
CA VAL A 118 15.52 3.01 3.67
C VAL A 118 14.13 2.48 4.04
N PHE A 119 13.20 3.40 4.37
CA PHE A 119 11.78 3.11 4.51
C PHE A 119 11.10 3.04 3.14
N ILE A 120 10.49 1.90 2.85
CA ILE A 120 9.79 1.64 1.59
C ILE A 120 8.29 1.77 1.84
N HIS A 121 7.66 2.77 1.23
CA HIS A 121 6.22 2.99 1.29
C HIS A 121 5.54 2.35 0.07
N ASN A 122 4.56 1.51 0.33
CA ASN A 122 3.76 0.83 -0.69
C ASN A 122 2.28 1.19 -0.52
N SER A 123 1.62 1.60 -1.60
CA SER A 123 0.17 1.79 -1.59
C SER A 123 -0.52 0.46 -1.87
N LEU A 124 -1.38 0.04 -0.94
CA LEU A 124 -2.27 -1.12 -1.10
C LEU A 124 -3.63 -0.74 -1.72
N GLY A 125 -3.84 0.55 -2.01
CA GLY A 125 -5.00 1.04 -2.73
C GLY A 125 -5.72 2.19 -2.05
N THR A 126 -6.76 2.67 -2.74
CA THR A 126 -7.72 3.64 -2.23
C THR A 126 -9.13 3.07 -2.36
N PHE A 127 -9.98 3.45 -1.41
CA PHE A 127 -11.26 2.81 -1.17
C PHE A 127 -12.39 3.84 -1.12
N PHE A 128 -13.54 3.46 -1.66
CA PHE A 128 -14.73 4.31 -1.66
C PHE A 128 -15.30 4.48 -0.26
N GLU A 129 -15.28 3.41 0.53
CA GLU A 129 -15.91 3.38 1.84
C GLU A 129 -15.01 2.79 2.91
N LYS A 130 -15.34 3.09 4.18
CA LYS A 130 -14.54 2.65 5.32
C LYS A 130 -14.46 1.12 5.41
N GLY A 131 -15.57 0.43 5.11
CA GLY A 131 -15.60 -1.04 5.14
C GLY A 131 -14.63 -1.68 4.14
N GLY A 132 -14.44 -1.08 2.96
CA GLY A 132 -13.50 -1.56 1.94
C GLY A 132 -12.05 -1.52 2.43
N VAL A 133 -11.65 -0.39 3.04
CA VAL A 133 -10.30 -0.27 3.60
C VAL A 133 -10.12 -1.12 4.86
N GLU A 134 -11.14 -1.26 5.72
CA GLU A 134 -11.08 -2.11 6.91
C GLU A 134 -10.93 -3.59 6.53
N LYS A 135 -11.66 -4.05 5.51
CA LYS A 135 -11.52 -5.39 4.93
C LYS A 135 -10.07 -5.63 4.48
N GLN A 136 -9.51 -4.75 3.64
CA GLN A 136 -8.13 -4.92 3.17
C GLN A 136 -7.10 -4.77 4.29
N PHE A 137 -7.33 -3.91 5.27
CA PHE A 137 -6.46 -3.76 6.43
C PHE A 137 -6.39 -5.05 7.25
N MET A 138 -7.52 -5.72 7.49
CA MET A 138 -7.55 -7.02 8.17
C MET A 138 -6.86 -8.12 7.35
N LEU A 139 -7.18 -8.21 6.06
CA LEU A 139 -6.60 -9.22 5.17
C LEU A 139 -5.08 -9.06 5.01
N ALA A 140 -4.57 -7.83 4.94
CA ALA A 140 -3.13 -7.54 4.87
C ALA A 140 -2.36 -8.05 6.10
N GLN A 141 -3.01 -8.07 7.27
CA GLN A 141 -2.47 -8.63 8.52
C GLN A 141 -2.60 -10.16 8.61
N GLY A 142 -3.24 -10.82 7.63
CA GLY A 142 -3.55 -12.24 7.67
C GLY A 142 -4.73 -12.59 8.59
N LEU A 143 -5.57 -11.62 8.93
CA LEU A 143 -6.77 -11.82 9.75
C LEU A 143 -7.98 -12.16 8.87
N GLU A 144 -8.97 -12.81 9.48
CA GLU A 144 -10.25 -13.12 8.80
C GLU A 144 -11.16 -11.88 8.77
N TRP A 145 -11.76 -11.62 7.61
CA TRP A 145 -12.82 -10.62 7.46
C TRP A 145 -14.21 -11.26 7.46
N THR A 146 -15.06 -10.87 8.39
CA THR A 146 -16.43 -11.40 8.54
C THR A 146 -17.53 -10.42 8.16
N GLY A 147 -17.18 -9.23 7.67
CA GLY A 147 -18.14 -8.15 7.37
C GLY A 147 -18.85 -8.28 6.02
N GLY A 148 -18.59 -9.34 5.24
CA GLY A 148 -19.20 -9.57 3.93
C GLY A 148 -18.55 -8.79 2.78
N ASP A 149 -19.29 -8.61 1.69
CA ASP A 149 -18.81 -7.85 0.53
C ASP A 149 -18.89 -6.33 0.79
N THR A 150 -18.00 -5.59 0.14
CA THR A 150 -17.86 -4.13 0.19
C THR A 150 -18.01 -3.56 -1.22
N ILE A 151 -18.27 -2.26 -1.37
CA ILE A 151 -18.40 -1.63 -2.69
C ILE A 151 -17.13 -1.83 -3.53
N ASP A 152 -15.96 -1.78 -2.88
CA ASP A 152 -14.66 -1.97 -3.51
C ASP A 152 -14.45 -3.38 -4.09
N ASP A 153 -15.25 -4.38 -3.69
CA ASP A 153 -15.18 -5.74 -4.28
C ASP A 153 -15.83 -5.83 -5.68
N TYR A 154 -16.59 -4.80 -6.07
CA TYR A 154 -17.31 -4.75 -7.34
C TYR A 154 -16.72 -3.73 -8.33
N CYS A 155 -15.54 -3.17 -8.06
CA CYS A 155 -14.91 -2.09 -8.82
C CYS A 155 -13.51 -2.43 -9.35
#